data_AF-A0A1E4MA31-F1
#
_entry.id   AF-A0A1E4MA31-F1
#
_cell.length_a   1.000
_cell.length_b   1.000
_cell.length_c   1.000
_cell.angle_alpha   90.00
_cell.angle_beta   90.00
_cell.angle_gamma   90.00
#
_symmetry.space_group_name_H-M   'P 1'
#
loop_
_entity.id
_entity.type
_entity.pdbx_description
1 polymer ?
#
loop_
_entity_poly.entity_id
_entity_poly.type
_entity_poly.pdbx_seq_one_letter_code
_entity_poly.pdbx_strand_id
1 'polypeptide(L)'
;MTPGEANYRRWRALNISRAFKSLLRPTTIAGTGRAIGAALVLLVMRATHWRGSWRRWMYRATFTADGQTLRVAANHVLADLRDFTFARTSAFDRDPIIMARRQGRRDVWLRIANYLELDETAVQKLMEIDDGV
;
A
#
# COMPACT_ATOMS: atom_id res chain seq x y z
N MET A 1 28.09 -10.86 9.91
CA MET A 1 27.10 -11.21 8.86
C MET A 1 27.69 -12.35 8.06
N THR A 2 27.07 -13.53 8.11
CA THR A 2 27.66 -14.74 7.52
C THR A 2 27.37 -14.79 6.01
N PRO A 3 28.23 -15.43 5.20
CA PRO A 3 28.03 -15.55 3.75
C PRO A 3 26.67 -16.17 3.37
N GLY A 4 26.13 -17.06 4.21
CA GLY A 4 24.81 -17.69 4.03
C GLY A 4 23.64 -16.72 4.16
N GLU A 5 23.71 -15.76 5.09
CA GLU A 5 22.65 -14.75 5.30
C GLU A 5 22.56 -13.78 4.12
N ALA A 6 23.70 -13.38 3.55
CA ALA A 6 23.75 -12.52 2.38
C ALA A 6 23.15 -13.23 1.15
N ASN A 7 23.41 -14.52 1.00
CA ASN A 7 22.88 -15.32 -0.10
C ASN A 7 21.36 -15.55 0.05
N TYR A 8 20.89 -15.81 1.27
CA TYR A 8 19.47 -15.95 1.58
C TYR A 8 18.68 -14.66 1.29
N ARG A 9 19.21 -13.49 1.65
CA ARG A 9 18.58 -12.20 1.34
C ARG A 9 18.49 -11.93 -0.16
N ARG A 10 19.53 -12.26 -0.93
CA ARG A 10 19.53 -12.15 -2.40
C ARG A 10 18.50 -13.08 -3.03
N TRP A 11 18.45 -14.33 -2.58
CA TRP A 11 17.47 -15.31 -3.05
C TRP A 11 16.03 -14.85 -2.78
N ARG A 12 15.76 -14.33 -1.58
CA ARG A 12 14.44 -13.79 -1.20
C ARG A 12 14.04 -12.57 -2.03
N ALA A 13 14.96 -11.64 -2.27
CA ALA A 13 14.72 -10.47 -3.12
C ALA A 13 14.42 -10.87 -4.58
N LEU A 14 15.13 -11.87 -5.12
CA LEU A 14 14.87 -12.38 -6.46
C LEU A 14 13.48 -13.03 -6.58
N ASN A 15 13.06 -13.83 -5.59
CA ASN A 15 11.73 -14.44 -5.60
C ASN A 15 10.60 -13.41 -5.47
N ILE A 16 10.76 -12.40 -4.63
CA ILE A 16 9.80 -11.29 -4.52
C ILE A 16 9.72 -10.54 -5.85
N SER A 17 10.86 -10.27 -6.49
CA SER A 17 10.89 -9.58 -7.79
C SER A 17 10.24 -10.40 -8.90
N ARG A 18 10.38 -11.73 -8.89
CA ARG A 18 9.75 -12.64 -9.86
C ARG A 18 8.24 -12.71 -9.66
N ALA A 19 7.77 -12.81 -8.42
CA ALA A 19 6.35 -12.80 -8.08
C ALA A 19 5.68 -11.45 -8.42
N PHE A 20 6.37 -10.35 -8.17
CA PHE A 20 5.91 -9.01 -8.55
C PHE A 20 5.86 -8.85 -10.08
N LYS A 21 6.89 -9.34 -10.79
CA LYS A 21 6.91 -9.34 -12.26
C LYS A 21 5.83 -10.25 -12.86
N SER A 22 5.45 -11.36 -12.22
CA SER A 22 4.37 -12.21 -12.71
C SER A 22 2.98 -11.58 -12.50
N LEU A 23 2.80 -10.76 -11.46
CA LEU A 23 1.57 -9.97 -11.26
C LEU A 23 1.41 -8.85 -12.31
N LEU A 24 2.53 -8.33 -12.82
CA LEU A 24 2.58 -7.27 -13.82
C LEU A 24 2.74 -7.76 -15.26
N ARG A 25 2.93 -9.06 -15.48
CA ARG A 25 2.91 -9.63 -16.83
C ARG A 25 1.45 -9.71 -17.27
N PRO A 26 1.05 -9.04 -18.37
CA PRO A 26 -0.24 -9.31 -18.97
C PRO A 26 -0.23 -10.77 -19.42
N THR A 27 -0.97 -11.62 -18.70
CA THR A 27 -1.17 -13.02 -19.04
C THR A 27 -1.79 -13.11 -20.43
N THR A 28 -0.96 -13.33 -21.44
CA THR A 28 -1.36 -13.79 -22.77
C THR A 28 -1.69 -15.28 -22.68
N ILE A 29 -2.84 -15.66 -22.11
CA ILE A 29 -3.44 -16.99 -22.30
C ILE A 29 -4.97 -16.85 -22.40
N ALA A 30 -5.44 -17.12 -23.62
CA ALA A 30 -6.73 -17.68 -24.03
C ALA A 30 -7.96 -17.44 -23.13
N GLY A 31 -8.86 -16.60 -23.62
CA GLY A 31 -10.22 -16.43 -23.07
C GLY A 31 -10.85 -15.16 -23.62
N THR A 32 -11.15 -15.13 -24.92
CA THR A 32 -11.65 -13.97 -25.68
C THR A 32 -12.85 -13.27 -25.04
N GLY A 33 -13.66 -13.96 -24.23
CA GLY A 33 -14.78 -13.36 -23.49
C GLY A 33 -14.40 -12.55 -22.25
N ARG A 34 -13.29 -12.86 -21.56
CA ARG A 34 -12.86 -12.13 -20.34
C ARG A 34 -12.01 -10.90 -20.67
N ALA A 35 -11.26 -10.93 -21.77
CA ALA A 35 -10.46 -9.80 -22.22
C ALA A 35 -11.33 -8.62 -22.67
N ILE A 36 -12.47 -8.87 -23.33
CA ILE A 36 -13.43 -7.83 -23.70
C ILE A 36 -14.07 -7.23 -22.46
N GLY A 37 -14.49 -8.05 -21.49
CA GLY A 37 -15.03 -7.57 -20.21
C GLY A 37 -14.03 -6.71 -19.42
N ALA A 38 -12.77 -7.16 -19.31
CA ALA A 38 -11.71 -6.40 -18.66
C ALA A 38 -11.37 -5.10 -19.42
N ALA A 39 -11.35 -5.14 -20.75
CA ALA A 39 -11.14 -3.95 -21.57
C ALA A 39 -12.28 -2.95 -21.43
N LEU A 40 -13.54 -3.40 -21.41
CA LEU A 40 -14.71 -2.54 -21.21
C LEU A 40 -14.72 -1.93 -19.81
N VAL A 41 -14.38 -2.70 -18.77
CA VAL A 41 -14.19 -2.18 -17.41
C VAL A 41 -13.06 -1.15 -17.38
N LEU A 42 -11.91 -1.42 -17.99
CA LEU A 42 -10.79 -0.48 -18.07
C LEU A 42 -11.14 0.78 -18.88
N LEU A 43 -11.97 0.67 -19.91
CA LEU A 43 -12.36 1.77 -20.81
C LEU A 43 -13.47 2.63 -20.18
N VAL A 44 -14.41 2.02 -19.46
CA VAL A 44 -15.41 2.72 -18.62
C VAL A 44 -14.73 3.38 -17.42
N MET A 45 -13.78 2.70 -16.77
CA MET A 45 -12.94 3.30 -15.73
C MET A 45 -12.12 4.48 -16.28
N ARG A 46 -11.63 4.39 -17.53
CA ARG A 46 -10.91 5.48 -18.21
C ARG A 46 -11.78 6.68 -18.54
N ALA A 47 -13.06 6.44 -18.84
CA ALA A 47 -14.01 7.48 -19.19
C ALA A 47 -14.58 8.24 -17.98
N THR A 48 -14.60 7.63 -16.78
CA THR A 48 -15.26 8.21 -15.60
C THR A 48 -14.31 8.23 -14.39
N HIS A 49 -13.82 9.41 -14.00
CA HIS A 49 -13.06 9.64 -12.74
C HIS A 49 -11.72 8.88 -12.52
N TRP A 50 -10.90 8.82 -13.57
CA TRP A 50 -9.65 8.02 -13.64
C TRP A 50 -8.60 8.26 -12.55
N ARG A 51 -8.36 9.48 -12.06
CA ARG A 51 -7.19 9.73 -11.18
C ARG A 51 -7.35 9.23 -9.74
N GLY A 52 -8.55 9.35 -9.16
CA GLY A 52 -8.82 8.94 -7.78
C GLY A 52 -8.98 7.43 -7.64
N SER A 53 -9.78 6.84 -8.53
CA SER A 53 -10.10 5.41 -8.54
C SER A 53 -8.88 4.55 -8.89
N TRP A 54 -8.02 4.99 -9.80
CA TRP A 54 -6.78 4.28 -10.12
C TRP A 54 -5.81 4.23 -8.94
N ARG A 55 -5.62 5.37 -8.25
CA ARG A 55 -4.78 5.42 -7.05
C ARG A 55 -5.32 4.49 -5.97
N ARG A 56 -6.62 4.56 -5.68
CA ARG A 56 -7.28 3.65 -4.73
C ARG A 56 -7.02 2.18 -5.08
N TRP A 57 -7.22 1.82 -6.35
CA TRP A 57 -6.98 0.46 -6.83
C TRP A 57 -5.51 0.04 -6.67
N MET A 58 -4.54 0.88 -7.03
CA MET A 58 -3.11 0.57 -6.88
C MET A 58 -2.71 0.36 -5.42
N TYR A 59 -3.19 1.21 -4.51
CA TYR A 59 -2.94 1.05 -3.08
C TYR A 59 -3.54 -0.25 -2.57
N ARG A 60 -4.79 -0.55 -2.91
CA ARG A 60 -5.42 -1.83 -2.53
C ARG A 60 -4.66 -3.03 -3.10
N ALA A 61 -4.33 -3.03 -4.39
CA ALA A 61 -3.57 -4.11 -5.02
C ALA A 61 -2.20 -4.36 -4.37
N THR A 62 -1.56 -3.32 -3.82
CA THR A 62 -0.24 -3.41 -3.19
C THR A 62 -0.33 -3.87 -1.74
N PHE A 63 -1.22 -3.27 -0.95
CA PHE A 63 -1.30 -3.48 0.50
C PHE A 63 -2.21 -4.65 0.89
N THR A 64 -3.10 -5.09 0.00
CA THR A 64 -4.03 -6.19 0.27
C THR A 64 -3.68 -7.46 -0.52
N ALA A 65 -4.02 -8.63 0.03
CA ALA A 65 -3.86 -9.91 -0.67
C ALA A 65 -4.99 -10.09 -1.70
N ASP A 66 -6.23 -9.89 -1.26
CA ASP A 66 -7.44 -10.18 -2.05
C ASP A 66 -8.33 -8.95 -2.27
N GLY A 67 -7.77 -7.74 -2.15
CA GLY A 67 -8.53 -6.49 -2.23
C GLY A 67 -9.16 -6.05 -0.90
N GLN A 68 -9.21 -6.93 0.11
CA GLN A 68 -9.82 -6.64 1.42
C GLN A 68 -8.92 -6.94 2.62
N THR A 69 -8.14 -8.02 2.56
CA THR A 69 -7.24 -8.43 3.66
C THR A 69 -5.87 -7.79 3.54
N LEU A 70 -5.42 -7.06 4.56
CA LEU A 70 -4.08 -6.49 4.58
C LEU A 70 -3.02 -7.60 4.67
N ARG A 71 -1.95 -7.44 3.90
CA ARG A 71 -0.78 -8.34 3.98
C ARG A 71 -0.03 -8.09 5.29
N VAL A 72 0.63 -9.11 5.84
CA VAL A 72 1.46 -8.95 7.05
C VAL A 72 2.54 -7.89 6.85
N ALA A 73 3.24 -7.90 5.71
CA ALA A 73 4.23 -6.87 5.38
C ALA A 73 3.61 -5.47 5.24
N ALA A 74 2.37 -5.39 4.75
CA ALA A 74 1.63 -4.12 4.66
C ALA A 74 1.32 -3.56 6.05
N ASN A 75 0.98 -4.41 7.03
CA ASN A 75 0.74 -3.97 8.40
C ASN A 75 1.97 -3.31 9.02
N HIS A 76 3.16 -3.92 8.91
CA HIS A 76 4.39 -3.32 9.44
C HIS A 76 4.72 -1.98 8.78
N VAL A 77 4.57 -1.88 7.44
CA VAL A 77 4.81 -0.63 6.72
C VAL A 77 3.79 0.45 7.11
N LEU A 78 2.53 0.08 7.30
CA LEU A 78 1.50 1.04 7.71
C LEU A 78 1.68 1.48 9.16
N ALA A 79 2.15 0.62 10.05
CA ALA A 79 2.51 0.99 11.42
C ALA A 79 3.65 2.03 11.43
N ASP A 80 4.77 1.74 10.76
CA ASP A 80 5.91 2.68 10.66
C ASP A 80 5.50 4.00 10.00
N LEU A 81 4.70 3.94 8.93
CA LEU A 81 4.21 5.13 8.23
C LEU A 81 3.31 5.99 9.11
N ARG A 82 2.46 5.37 9.95
CA ARG A 82 1.59 6.08 10.90
C ARG A 82 2.40 6.93 11.86
N ASP A 83 3.49 6.38 12.38
CA ASP A 83 4.31 7.06 13.39
C ASP A 83 5.18 8.15 12.75
N PHE A 84 5.76 7.87 11.58
CA PHE A 84 6.48 8.86 10.78
C PHE A 84 5.61 10.09 10.39
N THR A 85 4.31 9.88 10.21
CA THR A 85 3.36 10.91 9.74
C THR A 85 2.62 11.64 10.87
N PHE A 86 2.87 11.31 12.13
CA PHE A 86 2.15 11.88 13.28
C PHE A 86 0.62 11.72 13.14
N ALA A 87 0.18 10.55 12.65
CA ALA A 87 -1.23 10.30 12.38
C ALA A 87 -2.14 10.50 13.61
N ARG A 88 -1.66 10.07 14.79
CA ARG A 88 -2.41 10.15 16.06
C ARG A 88 -1.83 11.16 17.06
N THR A 89 -0.60 11.62 16.85
CA THR A 89 0.06 12.61 17.70
C THR A 89 -0.14 14.02 17.15
N SER A 90 -0.05 15.04 18.00
CA SER A 90 -0.06 16.43 17.53
C SER A 90 1.11 16.69 16.58
N ALA A 91 0.80 17.24 15.40
CA ALA A 91 1.80 17.72 14.44
C ALA A 91 2.32 19.13 14.79
N PHE A 92 1.89 19.70 15.92
CA PHE A 92 2.24 21.05 16.35
C PHE A 92 3.75 21.20 16.56
N ASP A 93 4.28 22.32 16.06
CA ASP A 93 5.63 22.79 16.35
C ASP A 93 5.57 24.31 16.49
N ARG A 94 6.45 24.88 17.33
CA ARG A 94 6.55 26.34 17.49
C ARG A 94 7.05 26.99 16.20
N ASP A 95 7.87 26.28 15.43
CA ASP A 95 8.32 26.72 14.12
C ASP A 95 7.25 26.42 13.05
N PRO A 96 6.69 27.45 12.38
CA PRO A 96 5.65 27.27 11.36
C PRO A 96 6.11 26.43 10.15
N ILE A 97 7.40 26.45 9.81
CA ILE A 97 7.94 25.66 8.69
C ILE A 97 7.93 24.17 9.05
N ILE A 98 8.34 23.83 10.27
CA ILE A 98 8.33 22.46 10.76
C ILE A 98 6.88 21.97 10.88
N MET A 99 5.99 22.80 11.42
CA MET A 99 4.56 22.49 11.52
C MET A 99 3.95 22.20 10.15
N ALA A 100 4.20 23.03 9.14
CA ALA A 100 3.69 22.81 7.78
C ALA A 100 4.18 21.47 7.18
N ARG A 101 5.44 21.10 7.42
CA ARG A 101 5.99 19.81 6.97
C ARG A 101 5.34 18.62 7.68
N ARG A 102 5.15 18.70 9.01
CA ARG A 102 4.48 17.64 9.78
C ARG A 102 3.02 17.48 9.34
N GLN A 103 2.33 18.60 9.13
CA GLN A 103 0.95 18.58 8.65
C GLN A 103 0.83 17.99 7.25
N GLY A 104 1.77 18.29 6.35
CA GLY A 104 1.84 17.68 5.03
C GLY A 104 2.02 16.15 5.08
N ARG A 105 2.84 15.64 6.00
CA ARG A 105 2.99 14.18 6.21
C ARG A 105 1.70 13.57 6.73
N ARG A 106 1.02 14.23 7.67
CA ARG A 106 -0.26 13.77 8.19
C ARG A 106 -1.33 13.67 7.11
N ASP A 107 -1.40 14.63 6.17
CA ASP A 107 -2.32 14.56 5.04
C ASP A 107 -2.06 13.34 4.14
N VAL A 108 -0.79 12.97 3.95
CA VAL A 108 -0.42 11.76 3.19
C VAL A 108 -0.98 10.51 3.87
N TRP A 109 -0.85 10.41 5.20
CA TRP A 109 -1.43 9.29 5.94
C TRP A 109 -2.94 9.21 5.78
N LEU A 110 -3.65 10.33 6.01
CA LEU A 110 -5.12 10.38 5.89
C LEU A 110 -5.58 9.96 4.50
N ARG A 111 -4.84 10.35 3.46
CA ARG A 111 -5.15 9.98 2.07
C ARG A 111 -4.96 8.48 1.83
N ILE A 112 -3.88 7.89 2.34
CA ILE A 112 -3.62 6.45 2.20
C ILE A 112 -4.66 5.65 2.99
N ALA A 113 -4.94 6.04 4.23
CA ALA A 113 -5.96 5.42 5.07
C ALA A 113 -7.34 5.43 4.39
N ASN A 114 -7.72 6.55 3.77
CA ASN A 114 -8.95 6.66 2.99
C ASN A 114 -8.95 5.75 1.74
N TYR A 115 -7.83 5.64 1.02
CA TYR A 115 -7.75 4.71 -0.12
C TYR A 115 -7.82 3.24 0.28
N LEU A 116 -7.33 2.91 1.46
CA LEU A 116 -7.36 1.55 2.00
C LEU A 116 -8.63 1.24 2.80
N GLU A 117 -9.51 2.23 2.99
CA GLU A 117 -10.74 2.11 3.79
C GLU A 117 -10.44 1.55 5.20
N LEU A 118 -9.34 2.02 5.81
CA LEU A 118 -8.97 1.60 7.16
C LEU A 118 -9.99 2.17 8.15
N ASP A 119 -10.68 1.30 8.87
CA ASP A 119 -11.54 1.69 9.98
C ASP A 119 -10.70 1.93 11.25
N GLU A 120 -11.31 2.56 12.26
CA GLU A 120 -10.67 2.85 13.55
C GLU A 120 -10.11 1.55 14.18
N THR A 121 -10.80 0.42 13.99
CA THR A 121 -10.37 -0.88 14.54
C THR A 121 -9.14 -1.44 13.82
N ALA A 122 -9.04 -1.31 12.49
CA ALA A 122 -7.84 -1.67 11.74
C ALA A 122 -6.67 -0.77 12.09
N VAL A 123 -6.91 0.54 12.28
CA VAL A 123 -5.89 1.48 12.74
C VAL A 123 -5.39 1.10 14.15
N GLN A 124 -6.28 0.64 15.02
CA GLN A 124 -5.92 0.18 16.36
C GLN A 124 -5.15 -1.15 16.34
N LYS A 125 -5.51 -2.10 15.47
CA LYS A 125 -4.73 -3.35 15.28
C LYS A 125 -3.31 -3.11 14.78
N LEU A 126 -3.08 -2.03 14.02
CA LEU A 126 -1.74 -1.62 13.64
C LEU A 126 -0.90 -1.14 14.83
N MET A 127 -1.49 -0.84 16.00
CA MET A 127 -0.75 -0.51 17.24
C MET A 127 -0.24 -1.77 17.93
N GLU A 128 -1.08 -2.79 18.05
CA GLU A 128 -0.74 -4.04 18.74
C GLU A 128 0.45 -4.76 18.08
N ILE A 129 0.67 -4.52 16.80
CA ILE A 129 1.80 -5.10 16.04
C ILE A 129 3.12 -4.35 16.31
N ASP A 130 3.07 -3.07 16.68
CA ASP A 130 4.26 -2.25 16.96
C ASP A 130 4.76 -2.43 18.40
N ASP A 131 3.84 -2.61 19.36
CA ASP A 131 4.17 -2.86 20.77
C ASP A 131 4.76 -4.27 21.06
N GLY A 132 4.97 -5.09 20.01
CA GLY A 132 5.34 -6.50 20.08
C GLY A 132 6.81 -6.84 19.78
N VAL A 133 7.74 -5.88 19.85
CA VAL A 133 9.19 -6.08 19.66
C VAL A 133 9.98 -5.52 20.84
#